data_AF-A0AAE9YPU3-F1
#
_entry.id   AF-A0AAE9YPU3-F1
#
_cell.length_a   1.000
_cell.length_b   1.000
_cell.length_c   1.000
_cell.angle_alpha   90.00
_cell.angle_beta   90.00
_cell.angle_gamma   90.00
#
_symmetry.space_group_name_H-M   'P 1'
#
loop_
_entity.id
_entity.type
_entity.pdbx_description
1 polymer ?
#
loop_
_entity_poly.entity_id
_entity_poly.type
_entity_poly.pdbx_seq_one_letter_code
_entity_poly.pdbx_strand_id
1 'polypeptide(L)'
;MMKKLTLSALLALSTLFSASVFATPIYGTYVEADGSFSGNINSVLGAPDDQFIQIDNNTAVTISFADNQAALADGTDAADLIIHTYDLPYPADARVEYSTDNLNFFLLDIFSDANVSNIINIDFDLFGINHITSLRITDISGAAAGFDLDAIEGINAGDALNVPEPSSLLLLALALLAIMALQNTRSQQV
;
A
#
# COMPACT_ATOMS: atom_id res chain seq x y z
N MET A 1 33.09 -37.25 5.55
CA MET A 1 31.80 -37.04 4.86
C MET A 1 30.89 -36.01 5.57
N MET A 2 30.92 -35.89 6.91
CA MET A 2 30.11 -34.93 7.71
C MET A 2 30.26 -33.43 7.38
N LYS A 3 31.45 -32.94 6.96
CA LYS A 3 31.67 -31.51 6.68
C LYS A 3 30.81 -30.94 5.54
N LYS A 4 30.34 -31.79 4.62
CA LYS A 4 29.52 -31.35 3.48
C LYS A 4 28.06 -31.10 3.87
N LEU A 5 27.49 -31.89 4.79
CA LEU A 5 26.08 -31.74 5.19
C LEU A 5 25.80 -30.46 5.97
N THR A 6 26.72 -30.06 6.85
CA THR A 6 26.57 -28.85 7.70
C THR A 6 26.64 -27.56 6.89
N LEU A 7 27.43 -27.53 5.82
CA LEU A 7 27.56 -26.35 4.96
C LEU A 7 26.33 -26.20 4.05
N SER A 8 25.77 -27.31 3.56
CA SER A 8 24.54 -27.32 2.77
C SER A 8 23.31 -26.87 3.57
N ALA A 9 23.21 -27.25 4.86
CA ALA A 9 22.13 -26.78 5.73
C ALA A 9 22.23 -25.28 6.05
N LEU A 10 23.46 -24.76 6.24
CA LEU A 10 23.69 -23.33 6.49
C LEU A 10 23.43 -22.47 5.25
N LEU A 11 23.76 -23.00 4.07
CA LEU A 11 23.51 -22.35 2.77
C LEU A 11 22.02 -22.44 2.34
N ALA A 12 21.34 -23.53 2.70
CA ALA A 12 19.89 -23.65 2.54
C ALA A 12 19.13 -22.70 3.48
N LEU A 13 19.65 -22.46 4.68
CA LEU A 13 19.13 -21.42 5.56
C LEU A 13 19.34 -20.05 4.91
N SER A 14 20.54 -19.73 4.40
CA SER A 14 20.85 -18.43 3.78
C SER A 14 19.99 -18.07 2.54
N THR A 15 19.39 -19.07 1.87
CA THR A 15 18.56 -18.86 0.66
C THR A 15 17.07 -18.71 0.96
N LEU A 16 16.62 -18.97 2.19
CA LEU A 16 15.26 -18.65 2.65
C LEU A 16 15.08 -17.16 2.99
N PHE A 17 16.17 -16.36 3.02
CA PHE A 17 16.18 -14.96 3.45
C PHE A 17 16.04 -13.93 2.31
N SER A 18 15.39 -14.27 1.19
CA SER A 18 15.30 -13.35 0.05
C SER A 18 13.92 -13.30 -0.61
N ALA A 19 12.88 -13.78 0.06
CA ALA A 19 11.52 -13.48 -0.37
C ALA A 19 11.21 -12.02 0.00
N SER A 20 11.61 -11.09 -0.85
CA SER A 20 11.03 -9.75 -0.87
C SER A 20 9.54 -9.93 -1.14
N VAL A 21 8.71 -9.74 -0.12
CA VAL A 21 7.27 -9.58 -0.31
C VAL A 21 7.12 -8.21 -0.94
N PHE A 22 6.83 -8.17 -2.24
CA PHE A 22 6.42 -6.92 -2.86
C PHE A 22 5.01 -6.62 -2.35
N ALA A 23 4.87 -5.46 -1.71
CA ALA A 23 3.60 -4.81 -1.45
C ALA A 23 2.70 -4.91 -2.69
N THR A 24 1.57 -5.58 -2.59
CA THR A 24 0.58 -5.54 -3.66
C THR A 24 -0.24 -4.25 -3.53
N PRO A 25 -0.50 -3.54 -4.63
CA PRO A 25 -1.43 -2.41 -4.64
C PRO A 25 -2.78 -2.77 -4.03
N ILE A 26 -3.34 -1.86 -3.23
CA ILE A 26 -4.71 -1.91 -2.71
C ILE A 26 -5.52 -0.86 -3.46
N TYR A 27 -6.58 -1.30 -4.12
CA TYR A 27 -7.53 -0.41 -4.78
C TYR A 27 -8.80 -0.24 -3.95
N GLY A 28 -9.59 0.77 -4.29
CA GLY A 28 -10.93 0.94 -3.75
C GLY A 28 -11.82 -0.28 -3.99
N THR A 29 -12.76 -0.51 -3.09
CA THR A 29 -13.79 -1.56 -3.24
C THR A 29 -15.19 -0.99 -3.44
N TYR A 30 -15.40 0.23 -3.00
CA TYR A 30 -16.65 0.94 -3.11
C TYR A 30 -16.37 2.39 -3.45
N VAL A 31 -17.20 2.94 -4.33
CA VAL A 31 -17.17 4.35 -4.70
C VAL A 31 -18.59 4.90 -4.66
N GLU A 32 -18.73 6.09 -4.10
CA GLU A 32 -19.94 6.88 -4.15
C GLU A 32 -19.63 8.30 -4.57
N ALA A 33 -20.60 8.94 -5.22
CA ALA A 33 -20.52 10.34 -5.59
C ALA A 33 -21.74 11.08 -5.01
N ASP A 34 -21.48 12.23 -4.40
CA ASP A 34 -22.49 13.20 -4.00
C ASP A 34 -22.36 14.44 -4.89
N GLY A 35 -23.15 14.47 -5.97
CA GLY A 35 -23.14 15.53 -6.96
C GLY A 35 -23.20 15.00 -8.40
N SER A 36 -22.58 15.74 -9.32
CA SER A 36 -22.56 15.47 -10.76
C SER A 36 -21.16 15.09 -11.22
N PHE A 37 -21.08 14.08 -12.08
CA PHE A 37 -19.84 13.64 -12.68
C PHE A 37 -20.12 13.07 -14.07
N SER A 38 -19.08 12.97 -14.88
CA SER A 38 -19.13 12.24 -16.15
C SER A 38 -18.17 11.04 -16.13
N GLY A 39 -18.39 10.08 -17.03
CA GLY A 39 -17.64 8.82 -17.06
C GLY A 39 -18.31 7.68 -16.28
N ASN A 40 -17.59 6.56 -16.14
CA ASN A 40 -18.03 5.41 -15.36
C ASN A 40 -17.42 5.49 -13.97
N ILE A 41 -18.22 5.77 -12.94
CA ILE A 41 -17.73 5.90 -11.56
C ILE A 41 -16.87 4.73 -11.08
N ASN A 42 -17.12 3.51 -11.58
CA ASN A 42 -16.37 2.34 -11.17
C ASN A 42 -14.97 2.23 -11.79
N SER A 43 -14.57 3.13 -12.71
CA SER A 43 -13.22 3.11 -13.27
C SER A 43 -12.16 3.39 -12.20
N VAL A 44 -12.50 4.20 -11.19
CA VAL A 44 -11.59 4.57 -10.09
C VAL A 44 -11.26 3.45 -9.10
N LEU A 45 -11.93 2.29 -9.20
CA LEU A 45 -11.75 1.15 -8.30
C LEU A 45 -10.67 0.17 -8.75
N GLY A 46 -10.00 0.45 -9.87
CA GLY A 46 -9.02 -0.43 -10.49
C GLY A 46 -7.62 0.14 -10.56
N ALA A 47 -6.74 -0.59 -11.26
CA ALA A 47 -5.48 -0.06 -11.72
C ALA A 47 -5.72 1.09 -12.72
N PRO A 48 -4.81 2.08 -12.79
CA PRO A 48 -4.91 3.16 -13.78
C PRO A 48 -4.95 2.58 -15.20
N ASP A 49 -5.92 3.02 -15.98
CA ASP A 49 -6.17 2.50 -17.34
C ASP A 49 -6.56 3.60 -18.36
N ASP A 50 -6.32 4.86 -18.00
CA ASP A 50 -6.71 6.06 -18.74
C ASP A 50 -8.24 6.22 -18.89
N GLN A 51 -9.06 5.45 -18.16
CA GLN A 51 -10.51 5.67 -18.04
C GLN A 51 -10.82 6.50 -16.81
N PHE A 52 -10.90 7.81 -16.99
CA PHE A 52 -11.20 8.72 -15.90
C PHE A 52 -12.71 9.03 -15.76
N ILE A 53 -13.07 9.46 -14.56
CA ILE A 53 -14.27 10.26 -14.33
C ILE A 53 -13.89 11.73 -14.26
N GLN A 54 -14.79 12.60 -14.72
CA GLN A 54 -14.67 14.03 -14.48
C GLN A 54 -15.64 14.43 -13.37
N ILE A 55 -15.11 14.98 -12.29
CA ILE A 55 -15.86 15.40 -11.10
C ILE A 55 -16.23 16.87 -11.25
N ASP A 56 -17.53 17.19 -11.29
CA ASP A 56 -17.98 18.59 -11.43
C ASP A 56 -17.83 19.37 -10.12
N ASN A 57 -17.73 20.69 -10.21
CA ASN A 57 -17.57 21.58 -9.07
C ASN A 57 -18.58 21.35 -7.92
N ASN A 58 -18.05 21.23 -6.70
CA ASN A 58 -18.74 20.84 -5.46
C ASN A 58 -19.24 19.39 -5.41
N THR A 59 -18.92 18.55 -6.39
CA THR A 59 -19.17 17.11 -6.30
C THR A 59 -18.09 16.45 -5.48
N ALA A 60 -18.49 15.62 -4.53
CA ALA A 60 -17.59 14.81 -3.74
C ALA A 60 -17.64 13.35 -4.19
N VAL A 61 -16.50 12.77 -4.54
CA VAL A 61 -16.35 11.34 -4.78
C VAL A 61 -15.62 10.72 -3.60
N THR A 62 -16.26 9.75 -2.95
CA THR A 62 -15.69 9.01 -1.82
C THR A 62 -15.36 7.60 -2.26
N ILE A 63 -14.11 7.18 -2.04
CA ILE A 63 -13.59 5.86 -2.35
C ILE A 63 -13.23 5.18 -1.05
N SER A 64 -13.75 3.98 -0.82
CA SER A 64 -13.52 3.18 0.39
C SER A 64 -12.74 1.91 0.08
N PHE A 65 -11.80 1.56 0.95
CA PHE A 65 -10.90 0.43 0.77
C PHE A 65 -11.38 -0.83 1.51
N ALA A 66 -11.02 -2.00 1.00
CA ALA A 66 -11.35 -3.28 1.63
C ALA A 66 -10.75 -3.36 3.04
N ASP A 67 -11.48 -3.96 3.98
CA ASP A 67 -11.02 -4.20 5.36
C ASP A 67 -10.45 -2.96 6.07
N ASN A 68 -10.78 -1.75 5.59
CA ASN A 68 -10.39 -0.47 6.17
C ASN A 68 -8.86 -0.26 6.26
N GLN A 69 -8.08 -0.84 5.34
CA GLN A 69 -6.62 -0.64 5.33
C GLN A 69 -6.10 -0.40 3.91
N ALA A 70 -6.00 0.85 3.52
CA ALA A 70 -5.10 1.27 2.44
C ALA A 70 -4.05 2.24 2.98
N ALA A 71 -2.93 2.31 2.26
CA ALA A 71 -1.84 3.26 2.48
C ALA A 71 -1.32 3.24 3.92
N LEU A 72 -0.71 2.11 4.29
CA LEU A 72 -0.02 1.98 5.56
C LEU A 72 1.32 2.69 5.42
N ALA A 73 1.51 3.73 6.22
CA ALA A 73 2.80 4.35 6.52
C ALA A 73 3.89 3.28 6.61
N ASP A 74 4.73 3.16 5.58
CA ASP A 74 5.76 2.13 5.48
C ASP A 74 7.10 2.57 6.11
N GLY A 75 7.19 3.82 6.57
CA GLY A 75 8.37 4.41 7.18
C GLY A 75 9.48 4.72 6.19
N THR A 76 9.19 4.70 4.88
CA THR A 76 10.13 4.98 3.80
C THR A 76 9.76 6.27 3.06
N ASP A 77 10.69 6.84 2.29
CA ASP A 77 10.42 8.04 1.48
C ASP A 77 9.52 7.77 0.25
N ALA A 78 8.86 6.60 0.17
CA ALA A 78 7.95 6.25 -0.91
C ALA A 78 6.52 6.75 -0.61
N ALA A 79 5.70 6.89 -1.66
CA ALA A 79 4.31 7.31 -1.48
C ALA A 79 3.48 6.16 -0.90
N ASP A 80 2.78 6.39 0.20
CA ASP A 80 1.83 5.41 0.76
C ASP A 80 0.53 5.35 -0.05
N LEU A 81 0.14 6.46 -0.69
CA LEU A 81 -1.04 6.56 -1.53
C LEU A 81 -0.70 7.32 -2.82
N ILE A 82 -1.25 6.83 -3.91
CA ILE A 82 -1.09 7.38 -5.25
C ILE A 82 -2.48 7.64 -5.82
N ILE A 83 -2.76 8.89 -6.19
CA ILE A 83 -3.96 9.29 -6.91
C ILE A 83 -3.57 9.51 -8.36
N HIS A 84 -4.15 8.73 -9.27
CA HIS A 84 -3.94 8.86 -10.71
C HIS A 84 -5.00 9.82 -11.27
N THR A 85 -4.55 10.86 -11.94
CA THR A 85 -5.38 11.94 -12.50
C THR A 85 -5.26 11.95 -14.02
N TYR A 86 -6.12 12.69 -14.71
CA TYR A 86 -6.01 12.82 -16.15
C TYR A 86 -6.52 14.17 -16.66
N ASP A 87 -5.73 15.25 -16.58
CA ASP A 87 -6.18 16.51 -17.20
C ASP A 87 -5.09 17.30 -17.92
N LEU A 88 -5.20 17.29 -19.25
CA LEU A 88 -4.67 18.31 -20.14
C LEU A 88 -5.72 18.54 -21.24
N PRO A 89 -6.20 19.77 -21.51
CA PRO A 89 -5.60 21.06 -21.15
C PRO A 89 -6.36 21.93 -20.11
N TYR A 90 -7.35 21.42 -19.36
CA TYR A 90 -8.27 22.27 -18.57
C TYR A 90 -8.22 22.00 -17.06
N PRO A 91 -7.04 22.14 -16.42
CA PRO A 91 -6.85 21.62 -15.09
C PRO A 91 -7.79 22.18 -14.04
N ALA A 92 -8.14 21.32 -13.09
CA ALA A 92 -8.96 21.58 -11.94
C ALA A 92 -8.20 21.27 -10.64
N ASP A 93 -8.61 21.98 -9.59
CA ASP A 93 -8.16 21.74 -8.22
C ASP A 93 -9.24 20.97 -7.47
N ALA A 94 -8.84 19.95 -6.72
CA ALA A 94 -9.70 19.24 -5.79
C ALA A 94 -9.17 19.31 -4.37
N ARG A 95 -10.10 19.44 -3.43
CA ARG A 95 -9.85 19.18 -2.02
C ARG A 95 -9.81 17.68 -1.80
N VAL A 96 -8.70 17.17 -1.28
CA VAL A 96 -8.52 15.76 -0.96
C VAL A 96 -8.53 15.57 0.55
N GLU A 97 -9.40 14.70 1.01
CA GLU A 97 -9.66 14.44 2.42
C GLU A 97 -9.56 12.93 2.69
N TYR A 98 -9.09 12.55 3.87
CA TYR A 98 -9.00 11.15 4.29
C TYR A 98 -9.89 10.87 5.49
N SER A 99 -10.23 9.60 5.67
CA SER A 99 -10.90 9.10 6.87
C SER A 99 -10.21 7.85 7.38
N THR A 100 -10.27 7.64 8.71
CA THR A 100 -9.83 6.41 9.38
C THR A 100 -11.01 5.63 9.99
N ASP A 101 -12.22 6.17 9.90
CA ASP A 101 -13.44 5.62 10.49
C ASP A 101 -14.65 5.60 9.53
N ASN A 102 -14.47 6.05 8.28
CA ASN A 102 -15.51 6.24 7.25
C ASN A 102 -16.62 7.23 7.65
N LEU A 103 -16.40 8.07 8.67
CA LEU A 103 -17.39 9.03 9.18
C LEU A 103 -16.83 10.44 9.19
N ASN A 104 -15.64 10.60 9.75
CA ASN A 104 -14.96 11.87 9.87
C ASN A 104 -13.91 11.98 8.77
N PHE A 105 -13.98 13.08 8.03
CA PHE A 105 -13.03 13.39 6.97
C PHE A 105 -12.15 14.56 7.39
N PHE A 106 -10.85 14.39 7.21
CA PHE A 106 -9.83 15.38 7.54
C PHE A 106 -9.13 15.79 6.25
N LEU A 107 -8.88 17.09 6.10
CA LEU A 107 -8.16 17.63 4.95
C LEU A 107 -6.72 17.10 4.92
N LEU A 108 -6.31 16.56 3.77
CA LEU A 108 -4.90 16.35 3.45
C LEU A 108 -4.32 17.61 2.87
N ASP A 109 -4.77 17.96 1.66
CA ASP A 109 -4.40 19.19 0.98
C ASP A 109 -5.37 19.47 -0.18
N ILE A 110 -5.08 20.51 -0.94
CA ILE A 110 -5.68 20.81 -2.23
C ILE A 110 -4.66 20.42 -3.31
N PHE A 111 -5.09 19.57 -4.24
CA PHE A 111 -4.25 19.10 -5.34
C PHE A 111 -4.86 19.46 -6.68
N SER A 112 -3.99 19.71 -7.66
CA SER A 112 -4.37 19.95 -9.04
C SER A 112 -4.18 18.68 -9.86
N ASP A 113 -5.09 18.38 -10.76
CA ASP A 113 -4.90 17.35 -11.79
C ASP A 113 -3.96 17.83 -12.93
N ALA A 114 -3.60 19.13 -12.97
CA ALA A 114 -2.51 19.66 -13.80
C ALA A 114 -1.14 19.16 -13.33
N ASN A 115 -0.78 17.94 -13.73
CA ASN A 115 0.56 17.46 -13.47
C ASN A 115 1.10 16.59 -14.62
N VAL A 116 2.40 16.69 -14.87
CA VAL A 116 3.05 16.07 -16.05
C VAL A 116 3.06 14.54 -15.97
N SER A 117 2.92 14.00 -14.75
CA SER A 117 2.99 12.57 -14.46
C SER A 117 1.62 11.93 -14.31
N ASN A 118 0.53 12.70 -14.39
CA ASN A 118 -0.83 12.28 -14.06
C ASN A 118 -0.96 11.58 -12.69
N ILE A 119 -0.14 11.97 -11.72
CA ILE A 119 -0.01 11.32 -10.41
C ILE A 119 0.17 12.36 -9.30
N ILE A 120 -0.59 12.18 -8.22
CA ILE A 120 -0.41 12.83 -6.92
C ILE A 120 0.04 11.77 -5.92
N ASN A 121 1.23 11.95 -5.36
CA ASN A 121 1.81 11.08 -4.35
C ASN A 121 1.57 11.67 -2.95
N ILE A 122 1.10 10.82 -2.04
CA ILE A 122 0.84 11.18 -0.65
C ILE A 122 1.60 10.20 0.24
N ASP A 123 2.38 10.76 1.15
CA ASP A 123 3.12 10.07 2.19
C ASP A 123 2.49 10.43 3.54
N PHE A 124 2.06 9.41 4.27
CA PHE A 124 1.36 9.50 5.55
C PHE A 124 2.29 9.47 6.77
N ASP A 125 3.56 9.09 6.60
CA ASP A 125 4.55 8.99 7.69
C ASP A 125 4.69 10.33 8.43
N LEU A 126 4.74 11.42 7.67
CA LEU A 126 4.90 12.78 8.19
C LEU A 126 3.67 13.28 8.97
N PHE A 127 2.52 12.66 8.77
CA PHE A 127 1.26 13.01 9.44
C PHE A 127 0.95 12.11 10.64
N GLY A 128 1.72 11.05 10.86
CA GLY A 128 1.47 10.06 11.92
C GLY A 128 0.17 9.28 11.71
N ILE A 129 -0.25 9.12 10.45
CA ILE A 129 -1.46 8.40 10.04
C ILE A 129 -1.03 6.98 9.66
N ASN A 130 -1.47 5.99 10.43
CA ASN A 130 -1.01 4.61 10.24
C ASN A 130 -1.85 3.81 9.23
N HIS A 131 -3.03 4.30 8.88
CA HIS A 131 -3.92 3.70 7.88
C HIS A 131 -4.99 4.71 7.48
N ILE A 132 -5.58 4.52 6.29
CA ILE A 132 -6.83 5.17 5.90
C ILE A 132 -7.87 4.14 5.49
N THR A 133 -9.14 4.49 5.69
CA THR A 133 -10.29 3.65 5.35
C THR A 133 -11.02 4.16 4.12
N SER A 134 -11.01 5.47 3.91
CA SER A 134 -11.58 6.12 2.73
C SER A 134 -10.82 7.39 2.37
N LEU A 135 -10.90 7.74 1.08
CA LEU A 135 -10.51 9.04 0.54
C LEU A 135 -11.75 9.74 -0.01
N ARG A 136 -11.88 11.05 0.18
CA ARG A 136 -12.88 11.89 -0.46
C ARG A 136 -12.20 12.98 -1.27
N ILE A 137 -12.55 13.06 -2.54
CA ILE A 137 -12.06 14.05 -3.49
C ILE A 137 -13.22 14.95 -3.86
N THR A 138 -13.11 16.25 -3.61
CA THR A 138 -14.14 17.23 -3.95
C THR A 138 -13.56 18.27 -4.90
N ASP A 139 -14.11 18.39 -6.10
CA ASP A 139 -13.72 19.46 -7.03
C ASP A 139 -14.10 20.84 -6.45
N ILE A 140 -13.15 21.78 -6.52
CA ILE A 140 -13.29 23.16 -6.06
C ILE A 140 -12.92 24.19 -7.15
N SER A 141 -12.68 23.74 -8.38
CA SER A 141 -12.17 24.55 -9.50
C SER A 141 -13.19 25.52 -10.11
N GLY A 142 -14.47 25.43 -9.72
CA GLY A 142 -15.55 26.26 -10.26
C GLY A 142 -16.19 25.68 -11.52
N ALA A 143 -17.18 26.37 -12.11
CA ALA A 143 -18.06 25.79 -13.13
C ALA A 143 -17.43 25.52 -14.52
N ALA A 144 -16.14 25.78 -14.71
CA ALA A 144 -15.49 25.78 -16.04
C ALA A 144 -14.53 24.60 -16.26
N ALA A 145 -14.14 23.90 -15.19
CA ALA A 145 -13.27 22.74 -15.20
C ALA A 145 -13.85 21.71 -14.21
N GLY A 146 -13.49 20.44 -14.38
CA GLY A 146 -13.87 19.37 -13.46
C GLY A 146 -12.65 18.52 -13.20
N PHE A 147 -12.52 17.98 -11.99
CA PHE A 147 -11.34 17.22 -11.59
C PHE A 147 -11.36 15.83 -12.21
N ASP A 148 -10.35 15.50 -13.02
CA ASP A 148 -10.28 14.25 -13.75
C ASP A 148 -9.54 13.17 -12.94
N LEU A 149 -10.28 12.15 -12.49
CA LEU A 149 -9.81 11.07 -11.62
C LEU A 149 -9.82 9.73 -12.36
N ASP A 150 -8.67 9.10 -12.49
CA ASP A 150 -8.50 7.78 -13.12
C ASP A 150 -8.59 6.66 -12.09
N ALA A 151 -7.71 6.67 -11.08
CA ALA A 151 -7.61 5.60 -10.09
C ALA A 151 -7.03 6.07 -8.75
N ILE A 152 -7.24 5.28 -7.70
CA ILE A 152 -6.58 5.46 -6.40
C ILE A 152 -5.95 4.15 -5.96
N GLU A 153 -4.65 4.24 -5.67
CA GLU A 153 -3.80 3.12 -5.29
C GLU A 153 -3.19 3.37 -3.91
N GLY A 154 -3.54 2.53 -2.94
CA GLY A 154 -2.83 2.45 -1.68
C GLY A 154 -1.70 1.44 -1.77
N ILE A 155 -0.53 1.80 -1.25
CA ILE A 155 0.58 0.87 -1.07
C ILE A 155 0.42 0.21 0.29
N ASN A 156 0.28 -1.11 0.30
CA ASN A 156 0.32 -1.88 1.52
C ASN A 156 1.76 -2.26 1.81
N ALA A 157 2.38 -1.65 2.83
CA ALA A 157 3.70 -2.04 3.35
C ALA A 157 3.84 -3.56 3.65
N GLY A 158 2.72 -4.29 3.63
CA GLY A 158 2.57 -5.66 4.07
C GLY A 158 2.47 -5.70 5.58
N ASP A 159 1.77 -6.69 6.11
CA ASP A 159 2.08 -7.12 7.47
C ASP A 159 3.58 -7.39 7.51
N ALA A 160 4.32 -6.69 8.37
CA ALA A 160 5.70 -7.03 8.65
C ALA A 160 5.73 -8.53 8.98
N LEU A 161 6.31 -9.34 8.09
CA LEU A 161 6.51 -10.75 8.37
C LEU A 161 7.22 -10.80 9.71
N ASN A 162 6.60 -11.47 10.67
CA ASN A 162 7.14 -11.60 12.02
C ASN A 162 8.39 -12.48 11.93
N VAL A 163 9.52 -11.90 11.53
CA VAL A 163 10.79 -12.60 11.44
C VAL A 163 11.16 -12.93 12.88
N PRO A 164 11.29 -14.23 13.24
CA PRO A 164 11.69 -14.58 14.58
C PRO A 164 12.98 -13.87 14.93
N GLU A 165 13.01 -13.20 16.09
CA GLU A 165 14.16 -12.38 16.44
C GLU A 165 15.46 -13.20 16.39
N PRO A 166 16.62 -12.57 16.06
CA PRO A 166 17.89 -13.29 15.86
C PRO A 166 18.28 -14.25 17.00
N SER A 167 17.87 -13.92 18.22
CA SER A 167 18.06 -14.75 19.42
C SER A 167 17.27 -16.07 19.38
N SER A 168 16.04 -16.04 18.89
CA SER A 168 15.16 -17.22 18.72
C SER A 168 15.71 -18.16 17.64
N LEU A 169 16.29 -17.58 16.59
CA LEU A 169 16.95 -18.32 15.51
C LEU A 169 18.27 -18.95 15.94
N LEU A 170 19.06 -18.23 16.74
CA LEU A 170 20.28 -18.77 17.35
C LEU A 170 19.96 -19.95 18.27
N LEU A 171 18.89 -19.84 19.06
CA LEU A 171 18.42 -20.91 19.93
C LEU A 171 17.98 -22.15 19.14
N LEU A 172 17.25 -21.96 18.03
CA LEU A 172 16.85 -23.04 17.14
C LEU A 172 18.07 -23.74 16.50
N ALA A 173 19.06 -22.97 16.05
CA ALA A 173 20.29 -23.51 15.47
C ALA A 173 21.11 -24.32 16.50
N LEU A 174 21.21 -23.83 17.74
CA LEU A 174 21.86 -24.54 18.84
C LEU A 174 21.11 -25.83 19.22
N ALA A 175 19.78 -25.78 19.26
CA ALA A 175 18.94 -26.95 19.51
C ALA A 175 19.14 -28.03 18.43
N LEU A 176 19.22 -27.63 17.16
CA LEU A 176 19.47 -28.55 16.05
C LEU A 176 20.88 -29.18 16.12
N LEU A 177 21.90 -28.38 16.45
CA LEU A 177 23.26 -28.88 16.67
C LEU A 177 23.32 -29.90 17.82
N ALA A 178 22.62 -29.62 18.93
CA ALA A 178 22.55 -30.52 20.07
C ALA A 178 21.91 -31.86 19.70
N ILE A 179 20.79 -31.85 18.96
CA ILE A 179 20.11 -33.07 18.49
C ILE A 179 21.05 -33.91 17.61
N MET A 180 21.77 -33.29 16.67
CA MET A 180 22.73 -34.00 15.82
C MET A 180 23.90 -34.58 16.62
N ALA A 181 24.39 -33.86 17.64
CA ALA A 181 25.45 -34.36 18.51
C ALA A 181 25.00 -35.58 19.34
N LEU A 182 23.76 -35.56 19.86
CA LEU A 182 23.16 -36.68 20.57
C LEU A 182 22.91 -37.92 19.70
N GLN A 183 22.59 -37.74 18.42
CA GLN A 183 22.43 -38.85 17.48
C GLN A 183 23.77 -39.54 17.17
N ASN A 184 24.86 -38.79 17.06
CA ASN A 184 26.20 -39.35 16.83
C ASN A 184 26.73 -40.14 18.03
N THR A 185 26.49 -39.70 19.27
CA THR A 185 26.96 -40.43 20.46
C THR A 185 26.22 -41.76 20.64
N ARG A 186 24.91 -41.82 20.33
CA ARG A 186 24.17 -43.10 20.30
C ARG A 186 24.65 -44.05 19.21
N SER A 187 25.13 -43.53 18.08
CA SER A 187 25.61 -44.34 16.96
C SER A 187 26.98 -44.98 17.20
N GLN A 188 27.75 -44.48 18.18
CA GLN A 188 29.07 -45.01 18.56
C GLN A 188 29.02 -45.98 19.75
N GLN A 189 27.85 -46.18 20.36
CA GLN A 189 27.63 -47.11 21.48
C GLN A 189 26.97 -48.43 21.06
N VAL A 190 26.90 -48.71 19.76
CA VAL A 190 26.43 -49.99 19.18
C VAL A 190 27.59 -50.67 18.46
#